data_AF-A0A069DRK3-F1
#
_entry.id   AF-A0A069DRK3-F1
#
_cell.length_a   1.000
_cell.length_b   1.000
_cell.length_c   1.000
_cell.angle_alpha   90.00
_cell.angle_beta   90.00
_cell.angle_gamma   90.00
#
_symmetry.space_group_name_H-M   'P 1'
#
loop_
_entity.id
_entity.type
_entity.pdbx_description
1 polymer ?
#
loop_
_entity_poly.entity_id
_entity_poly.type
_entity_poly.pdbx_seq_one_letter_code
_entity_poly.pdbx_strand_id
1 'polypeptide(L)'
;IMVKLGRRFKYSIIIPAFIVTLILVYKLKWDSSLQTAVYNEQEEIWKWYNYTEDNLNGPKVSMDDPRVIQKVKNFLIKPLDNKLKYSTDHSYRLSNPEVKDPSMGQAEKIRNILQNRRNGFFIEAGALDGETRSNTLYFEKYLNWTGLLIEPDPLNFIEIMKRNRRAWLSPTCLSINPYPDVVLFEQNRNMGKIAVKGAKVTGTTVNVQCFPFYSYLLALNITHVDYFSLDIEGLELDVLKTIPFKDINIETLSVEFAHVPGGKNAVSEYMFSQGYIIDSEVTHPDWLANDFIFTKM
;
A
#
# COMPACT_ATOMS: atom_id res chain seq x y z
N ILE A 1 -14.60 -63.85 -64.00
CA ILE A 1 -13.43 -64.46 -63.36
C ILE A 1 -12.93 -63.48 -62.30
N MET A 2 -12.64 -64.00 -61.11
CA MET A 2 -12.11 -63.34 -59.89
C MET A 2 -10.96 -62.34 -60.20
N VAL A 3 -10.65 -61.30 -59.42
CA VAL A 3 -10.08 -61.32 -58.05
C VAL A 3 -10.05 -59.89 -57.45
N LYS A 4 -10.20 -59.79 -56.13
CA LYS A 4 -10.08 -58.63 -55.20
C LYS A 4 -8.72 -57.90 -55.26
N LEU A 5 -8.69 -56.61 -54.86
CA LEU A 5 -7.71 -55.92 -53.97
C LEU A 5 -8.00 -54.40 -54.08
N GLY A 6 -8.06 -53.53 -53.07
CA GLY A 6 -7.97 -53.57 -51.62
C GLY A 6 -8.21 -52.12 -51.13
N ARG A 7 -9.11 -51.91 -50.16
CA ARG A 7 -9.29 -50.60 -49.50
C ARG A 7 -8.12 -50.37 -48.54
N ARG A 8 -7.35 -49.29 -48.74
CA ARG A 8 -6.48 -48.71 -47.70
C ARG A 8 -7.14 -47.44 -47.18
N PHE A 9 -7.77 -47.52 -46.00
CA PHE A 9 -8.04 -46.33 -45.20
C PHE A 9 -6.72 -45.91 -44.55
N LYS A 10 -6.22 -44.72 -44.88
CA LYS A 10 -5.15 -44.07 -44.11
C LYS A 10 -5.79 -43.50 -42.83
N TYR A 11 -5.54 -44.13 -41.69
CA TYR A 11 -5.69 -43.47 -40.40
C TYR A 11 -4.51 -42.50 -40.26
N SER A 12 -4.71 -41.22 -40.60
CA SER A 12 -3.78 -40.18 -40.16
C SER A 12 -3.91 -40.04 -38.66
N ILE A 13 -2.82 -40.30 -37.96
CA ILE A 13 -2.62 -40.09 -36.53
C ILE A 13 -2.70 -38.58 -36.29
N ILE A 14 -3.89 -38.07 -35.98
CA ILE A 14 -4.10 -36.73 -35.41
C ILE A 14 -4.38 -36.92 -33.92
N ILE A 15 -3.42 -37.47 -33.19
CA ILE A 15 -3.48 -37.55 -31.73
C ILE A 15 -2.05 -37.38 -31.20
N PRO A 16 -1.53 -36.14 -31.16
CA PRO A 16 -0.90 -35.74 -29.90
C PRO A 16 -1.17 -34.28 -29.47
N ALA A 17 -1.61 -33.38 -30.34
CA ALA A 17 -1.68 -31.95 -29.98
C ALA A 17 -2.86 -31.59 -29.06
N PHE A 18 -4.02 -32.23 -29.24
CA PHE A 18 -5.22 -31.96 -28.44
C PHE A 18 -5.16 -32.56 -27.02
N ILE A 19 -4.52 -33.73 -26.86
CA ILE A 19 -4.38 -34.37 -25.55
C ILE A 19 -3.31 -33.64 -24.72
N VAL A 20 -2.21 -33.17 -25.32
CA VAL A 20 -1.19 -32.40 -24.61
C VAL A 20 -1.73 -31.03 -24.16
N THR A 21 -2.52 -30.34 -24.99
CA THR A 21 -3.18 -29.08 -24.59
C THR A 21 -4.27 -29.29 -23.53
N LEU A 22 -5.08 -30.35 -23.62
CA LEU A 22 -6.04 -30.68 -22.57
C LEU A 22 -5.36 -31.06 -21.25
N ILE A 23 -4.26 -31.80 -21.27
CA ILE A 23 -3.49 -32.15 -20.06
C ILE A 23 -2.79 -30.91 -19.47
N LEU A 24 -2.27 -29.99 -20.30
CA LEU A 24 -1.72 -28.72 -19.81
C LEU A 24 -2.80 -27.82 -19.21
N VAL A 25 -3.98 -27.74 -19.84
CA VAL A 25 -5.13 -27.00 -19.28
C VAL A 25 -5.66 -27.66 -18.01
N TYR A 26 -5.69 -29.01 -17.94
CA TYR A 26 -6.10 -29.74 -16.73
C TYR A 26 -5.06 -29.64 -15.62
N LYS A 27 -3.75 -29.66 -15.93
CA LYS A 27 -2.67 -29.41 -14.96
C LYS A 27 -2.64 -27.97 -14.47
N LEU A 28 -2.94 -26.99 -15.33
CA LEU A 28 -3.08 -25.58 -14.94
C LEU A 28 -4.37 -25.32 -14.14
N LYS A 29 -5.46 -26.06 -14.40
CA LYS A 29 -6.71 -26.00 -13.61
C LYS A 29 -6.68 -26.82 -12.32
N TRP A 30 -5.79 -27.79 -12.22
CA TRP A 30 -5.71 -28.76 -11.12
C TRP A 30 -4.28 -28.85 -10.58
N ASP A 31 -3.64 -27.70 -10.38
CA ASP A 31 -2.48 -27.65 -9.51
C ASP A 31 -2.98 -27.38 -8.08
N SER A 32 -3.29 -28.45 -7.37
CA SER A 32 -3.71 -28.37 -5.97
C SER A 32 -2.65 -27.71 -5.10
N SER A 33 -1.37 -27.73 -5.49
CA SER A 33 -0.30 -27.08 -4.72
C SER A 33 -0.36 -25.56 -4.85
N LEU A 34 -0.66 -25.02 -6.04
CA LEU A 34 -0.90 -23.59 -6.24
C LEU A 34 -2.18 -23.14 -5.54
N GLN A 35 -3.23 -23.95 -5.59
CA GLN A 35 -4.50 -23.62 -4.94
C GLN A 35 -4.38 -23.65 -3.41
N THR A 36 -3.65 -24.62 -2.86
CA THR A 36 -3.32 -24.68 -1.42
C THR A 36 -2.39 -23.54 -1.00
N ALA A 37 -1.40 -23.16 -1.82
CA ALA A 37 -0.52 -22.03 -1.52
C ALA A 37 -1.30 -20.70 -1.47
N VAL A 38 -2.17 -20.44 -2.46
CA VAL A 38 -3.05 -19.27 -2.47
C VAL A 38 -4.03 -19.28 -1.29
N TYR A 39 -4.57 -20.45 -0.94
CA TYR A 39 -5.48 -20.58 0.21
C TYR A 39 -4.77 -20.31 1.55
N ASN A 40 -3.55 -20.84 1.73
CA ASN A 40 -2.75 -20.61 2.92
C ASN A 40 -2.30 -19.15 3.06
N GLU A 41 -1.93 -18.49 1.96
CA GLU A 41 -1.63 -17.05 1.95
C GLU A 41 -2.87 -16.22 2.33
N GLN A 42 -4.05 -16.62 1.86
CA GLN A 42 -5.31 -15.97 2.24
C GLN A 42 -5.61 -16.15 3.73
N GLU A 43 -5.48 -17.35 4.31
CA GLU A 43 -5.67 -17.52 5.76
C GLU A 43 -4.67 -16.71 6.59
N GLU A 44 -3.39 -16.67 6.18
CA GLU A 44 -2.35 -15.91 6.86
C GLU A 44 -2.59 -14.40 6.83
N ILE A 45 -3.25 -13.86 5.78
CA ILE A 45 -3.59 -12.44 5.78
C ILE A 45 -4.80 -12.14 6.65
N TRP A 46 -5.80 -13.02 6.70
CA TRP A 46 -7.03 -12.77 7.44
C TRP A 46 -6.81 -12.64 8.95
N LYS A 47 -5.68 -13.12 9.50
CA LYS A 47 -5.30 -12.87 10.89
C LYS A 47 -5.16 -11.37 11.22
N TRP A 48 -4.83 -10.53 10.24
CA TRP A 48 -4.69 -9.09 10.39
C TRP A 48 -6.02 -8.35 10.38
N TYR A 49 -7.06 -8.98 9.84
CA TYR A 49 -8.40 -8.42 9.64
C TYR A 49 -9.46 -9.07 10.54
N ASN A 50 -9.04 -10.02 11.36
CA ASN A 50 -9.86 -10.67 12.37
C ASN A 50 -9.56 -10.07 13.75
N TYR A 51 -10.27 -9.00 14.09
CA TYR A 51 -10.03 -8.27 15.33
C TYR A 51 -10.73 -8.91 16.51
N THR A 52 -9.96 -9.23 17.54
CA THR A 52 -10.51 -9.47 18.87
C THR A 52 -10.74 -8.12 19.53
N GLU A 53 -11.94 -7.90 20.07
CA GLU A 53 -12.21 -6.68 20.84
C GLU A 53 -11.18 -6.53 21.97
N ASP A 54 -10.56 -5.36 22.02
CA ASP A 54 -9.73 -4.93 23.13
C ASP A 54 -10.19 -3.54 23.60
N ASN A 55 -9.81 -3.18 24.83
CA ASN A 55 -10.09 -1.86 25.39
C ASN A 55 -9.06 -0.80 24.93
N LEU A 56 -8.47 -0.99 23.74
CA LEU A 56 -7.44 -0.12 23.16
C LEU A 56 -7.93 0.59 21.89
N ASN A 57 -9.23 0.80 21.77
CA ASN A 57 -9.86 1.61 20.72
C ASN A 57 -10.80 2.66 21.33
N GLY A 58 -11.01 3.76 20.60
CA GLY A 58 -11.98 4.81 20.93
C GLY A 58 -11.43 5.99 21.75
N PRO A 59 -12.28 6.99 22.03
CA PRO A 59 -11.86 8.34 22.45
C PRO A 59 -11.23 8.44 23.84
N LYS A 60 -11.26 7.36 24.63
CA LYS A 60 -10.63 7.31 25.96
C LYS A 60 -9.20 6.76 25.92
N VAL A 61 -8.73 6.33 24.75
CA VAL A 61 -7.42 5.71 24.56
C VAL A 61 -6.51 6.71 23.87
N SER A 62 -5.44 7.12 24.55
CA SER A 62 -4.49 8.08 23.99
C SER A 62 -3.64 7.45 22.88
N MET A 63 -3.28 8.24 21.87
CA MET A 63 -2.39 7.83 20.77
C MET A 63 -0.98 7.43 21.23
N ASP A 64 -0.54 7.89 22.40
CA ASP A 64 0.77 7.59 23.01
C ASP A 64 0.69 6.57 24.16
N ASP A 65 -0.46 5.93 24.38
CA ASP A 65 -0.60 4.87 25.39
C ASP A 65 0.39 3.73 25.08
N PRO A 66 1.28 3.34 26.03
CA PRO A 66 2.26 2.28 25.80
C PRO A 66 1.66 0.96 25.30
N ARG A 67 0.42 0.65 25.67
CA ARG A 67 -0.32 -0.54 25.20
C ARG A 67 -0.74 -0.39 23.74
N VAL A 68 -1.11 0.81 23.30
CA VAL A 68 -1.36 1.11 21.89
C VAL A 68 -0.07 1.02 21.09
N ILE A 69 1.03 1.59 21.58
CA ILE A 69 2.34 1.49 20.93
C ILE A 69 2.74 0.01 20.76
N GLN A 70 2.52 -0.82 21.79
CA GLN A 70 2.77 -2.25 21.70
C GLN A 70 1.83 -2.94 20.70
N LYS A 71 0.56 -2.55 20.66
CA LYS A 71 -0.42 -3.04 19.67
C LYS A 71 0.03 -2.70 18.25
N VAL A 72 0.44 -1.47 17.97
CA VAL A 72 0.99 -1.04 16.67
C VAL A 72 2.18 -1.93 16.28
N LYS A 73 3.12 -2.19 17.20
CA LYS A 73 4.26 -3.09 16.94
C LYS A 73 3.84 -4.49 16.52
N ASN A 74 2.71 -4.98 17.02
CA ASN A 74 2.19 -6.29 16.61
C ASN A 74 1.63 -6.26 15.17
N PHE A 75 1.18 -5.09 14.69
CA PHE A 75 0.72 -4.84 13.31
C PHE A 75 1.82 -4.39 12.35
N LEU A 76 3.08 -4.40 12.78
CA LEU A 76 4.22 -4.02 11.95
C LEU A 76 4.96 -5.25 11.45
N ILE A 77 5.02 -5.41 10.14
CA ILE A 77 5.88 -6.40 9.48
C ILE A 77 7.23 -5.74 9.20
N LYS A 78 8.29 -6.37 9.70
CA LYS A 78 9.67 -5.89 9.53
C LYS A 78 10.09 -5.96 8.05
N PRO A 79 10.90 -5.00 7.57
CA PRO A 79 11.55 -5.14 6.28
C PRO A 79 12.46 -6.38 6.27
N LEU A 80 12.67 -6.95 5.09
CA LEU A 80 13.61 -8.06 4.89
C LEU A 80 15.01 -7.66 5.39
N ASP A 81 15.71 -8.59 6.05
CA ASP A 81 17.04 -8.32 6.62
C ASP A 81 18.00 -7.81 5.53
N ASN A 82 18.69 -6.71 5.83
CA ASN A 82 19.71 -6.12 4.97
C ASN A 82 20.84 -7.10 4.61
N LYS A 83 21.10 -8.14 5.41
CA LYS A 83 22.07 -9.20 5.07
C LYS A 83 21.62 -10.04 3.87
N LEU A 84 20.32 -10.10 3.61
CA LEU A 84 19.73 -10.83 2.48
C LEU A 84 19.64 -9.95 1.23
N LYS A 85 19.97 -8.65 1.30
CA LYS A 85 19.86 -7.64 0.24
C LYS A 85 20.49 -8.04 -1.11
N TYR A 86 21.51 -8.91 -1.08
CA TYR A 86 22.27 -9.38 -2.24
C TYR A 86 21.96 -10.83 -2.65
N SER A 87 21.06 -11.51 -1.95
CA SER A 87 20.56 -12.81 -2.38
C SER A 87 19.59 -12.62 -3.55
N THR A 88 19.73 -13.41 -4.61
CA THR A 88 18.84 -13.39 -5.78
C THR A 88 17.38 -13.66 -5.44
N ASP A 89 17.11 -14.35 -4.32
CA ASP A 89 15.76 -14.64 -3.84
C ASP A 89 15.09 -13.43 -3.13
N HIS A 90 15.90 -12.44 -2.73
CA HIS A 90 15.51 -11.28 -1.91
C HIS A 90 15.70 -9.95 -2.66
N SER A 91 15.87 -10.00 -3.98
CA SER A 91 15.70 -8.82 -4.83
C SER A 91 14.24 -8.36 -4.80
N TYR A 92 14.01 -7.12 -5.21
CA TYR A 92 12.66 -6.63 -5.46
C TYR A 92 11.94 -7.54 -6.47
N ARG A 93 10.69 -7.88 -6.17
CA ARG A 93 9.82 -8.71 -7.02
C ARG A 93 8.76 -7.82 -7.68
N LEU A 94 9.25 -6.88 -8.49
CA LEU A 94 8.43 -5.90 -9.19
C LEU A 94 7.86 -6.48 -10.48
N SER A 95 6.64 -6.08 -10.81
CA SER A 95 5.96 -6.39 -12.06
C SER A 95 6.58 -5.63 -13.24
N ASN A 96 7.04 -4.41 -13.00
CA ASN A 96 7.63 -3.49 -13.98
C ASN A 96 9.00 -2.96 -13.50
N PRO A 97 10.03 -3.83 -13.36
CA PRO A 97 11.30 -3.46 -12.74
C PRO A 97 12.07 -2.34 -13.48
N GLU A 98 11.83 -2.19 -14.79
CA GLU A 98 12.43 -1.18 -15.66
C GLU A 98 11.91 0.24 -15.40
N VAL A 99 10.72 0.37 -14.78
CA VAL A 99 10.18 1.67 -14.38
C VAL A 99 10.99 2.18 -13.19
N LYS A 100 11.74 3.27 -13.42
CA LYS A 100 12.61 3.84 -12.39
C LYS A 100 11.80 4.56 -11.31
N ASP A 101 10.89 5.43 -11.73
CA ASP A 101 10.02 6.22 -10.87
C ASP A 101 8.57 5.89 -11.25
N PRO A 102 7.87 5.06 -10.45
CA PRO A 102 6.49 4.71 -10.75
C PRO A 102 5.50 5.77 -10.27
N SER A 103 5.93 6.81 -9.54
CA SER A 103 5.06 7.92 -9.13
C SER A 103 4.57 8.72 -10.33
N MET A 104 3.59 9.59 -10.11
CA MET A 104 3.06 10.49 -11.14
C MET A 104 3.75 11.87 -11.16
N GLY A 105 4.90 11.98 -10.49
CA GLY A 105 5.70 13.21 -10.40
C GLY A 105 6.00 13.64 -8.96
N GLN A 106 5.30 13.10 -7.97
CA GLN A 106 5.51 13.39 -6.55
C GLN A 106 6.96 13.09 -6.14
N ALA A 107 7.48 11.90 -6.49
CA ALA A 107 8.84 11.53 -6.13
C ALA A 107 9.89 12.47 -6.77
N GLU A 108 9.67 12.94 -7.99
CA GLU A 108 10.55 13.93 -8.62
C GLU A 108 10.60 15.25 -7.85
N LYS A 109 9.44 15.79 -7.45
CA LYS A 109 9.37 17.04 -6.67
C LYS A 109 10.13 16.91 -5.36
N ILE A 110 9.87 15.84 -4.62
CA ILE A 110 10.51 15.57 -3.32
C ILE A 110 12.03 15.40 -3.49
N ARG A 111 12.49 14.70 -4.55
CA ARG A 111 13.93 14.58 -4.86
C ARG A 111 14.59 15.92 -5.14
N ASN A 112 13.89 16.82 -5.82
CA ASN A 112 14.43 18.15 -6.13
C ASN A 112 14.55 19.00 -4.86
N ILE A 113 13.51 19.01 -4.02
CA ILE A 113 13.50 19.72 -2.72
C ILE A 113 14.63 19.20 -1.83
N LEU A 114 14.73 17.88 -1.68
CA LEU A 114 15.71 17.23 -0.80
C LEU A 114 17.06 16.96 -1.47
N GLN A 115 17.28 17.47 -2.69
CA GLN A 115 18.54 17.36 -3.43
C GLN A 115 19.08 15.92 -3.53
N ASN A 116 18.20 14.95 -3.81
CA ASN A 116 18.51 13.51 -3.84
C ASN A 116 19.24 13.02 -2.57
N ARG A 117 18.89 13.57 -1.40
CA ARG A 117 19.35 13.10 -0.09
C ARG A 117 19.27 11.58 -0.01
N ARG A 118 20.28 10.95 0.58
CA ARG A 118 20.32 9.51 0.85
C ARG A 118 19.99 9.21 2.30
N ASN A 119 19.54 7.98 2.55
CA ASN A 119 19.27 7.45 3.90
C ASN A 119 18.16 8.20 4.66
N GLY A 120 17.13 8.68 3.94
CA GLY A 120 15.95 9.27 4.58
C GLY A 120 14.93 8.21 5.04
N PHE A 121 13.91 8.68 5.75
CA PHE A 121 12.77 7.90 6.19
C PHE A 121 11.48 8.43 5.57
N PHE A 122 10.72 7.56 4.91
CA PHE A 122 9.40 7.90 4.35
C PHE A 122 8.24 7.22 5.08
N ILE A 123 7.05 7.78 4.95
CA ILE A 123 5.79 7.09 5.22
C ILE A 123 4.90 7.24 3.98
N GLU A 124 4.30 6.15 3.53
CA GLU A 124 3.30 6.13 2.44
C GLU A 124 2.01 5.50 2.97
N ALA A 125 0.95 6.29 3.07
CA ALA A 125 -0.39 5.83 3.37
C ALA A 125 -1.20 5.82 2.08
N GLY A 126 -1.83 4.66 1.79
CA GLY A 126 -2.38 4.36 0.45
C GLY A 126 -1.34 3.67 -0.44
N ALA A 127 -0.60 2.70 0.10
CA ALA A 127 0.53 2.09 -0.61
C ALA A 127 0.11 1.15 -1.76
N LEU A 128 -1.18 0.89 -1.96
CA LEU A 128 -1.73 0.08 -3.06
C LEU A 128 -1.05 -1.30 -3.09
N ASP A 129 -0.50 -1.72 -4.24
CA ASP A 129 0.19 -3.00 -4.41
C ASP A 129 1.69 -2.93 -4.10
N GLY A 130 2.14 -1.78 -3.56
CA GLY A 130 3.53 -1.53 -3.18
C GLY A 130 4.44 -1.21 -4.36
N GLU A 131 3.91 -1.02 -5.57
CA GLU A 131 4.69 -0.73 -6.76
C GLU A 131 4.02 0.30 -7.68
N THR A 132 2.80 -0.01 -8.12
CA THR A 132 2.01 0.82 -9.03
C THR A 132 1.77 2.17 -8.37
N ARG A 133 2.18 3.26 -9.05
CA ARG A 133 2.04 4.63 -8.53
C ARG A 133 2.75 4.90 -7.21
N SER A 134 3.64 4.02 -6.74
CA SER A 134 4.27 4.21 -5.44
C SER A 134 5.14 5.46 -5.43
N ASN A 135 4.83 6.35 -4.51
CA ASN A 135 5.55 7.61 -4.34
C ASN A 135 6.92 7.41 -3.68
N THR A 136 7.16 6.25 -3.05
CA THR A 136 8.36 6.03 -2.24
C THR A 136 9.34 5.00 -2.82
N LEU A 137 8.94 4.22 -3.83
CA LEU A 137 9.76 3.12 -4.35
C LEU A 137 11.12 3.60 -4.91
N TYR A 138 11.17 4.78 -5.54
CA TYR A 138 12.42 5.34 -6.05
C TYR A 138 13.43 5.60 -4.92
N PHE A 139 12.98 6.21 -3.83
CA PHE A 139 13.82 6.57 -2.68
C PHE A 139 14.43 5.33 -2.06
N GLU A 140 13.63 4.27 -1.92
CA GLU A 140 14.05 2.99 -1.38
C GLU A 140 15.10 2.32 -2.29
N LYS A 141 14.82 2.22 -3.60
CA LYS A 141 15.69 1.54 -4.58
C LYS A 141 17.03 2.26 -4.79
N TYR A 142 17.01 3.59 -4.92
CA TYR A 142 18.14 4.34 -5.47
C TYR A 142 18.81 5.25 -4.45
N LEU A 143 18.09 5.71 -3.44
CA LEU A 143 18.61 6.65 -2.43
C LEU A 143 18.89 5.98 -1.07
N ASN A 144 18.69 4.66 -0.97
CA ASN A 144 18.89 3.88 0.26
C ASN A 144 18.02 4.38 1.43
N TRP A 145 16.82 4.88 1.11
CA TRP A 145 15.84 5.20 2.13
C TRP A 145 15.20 3.93 2.68
N THR A 146 14.68 4.03 3.88
CA THR A 146 13.72 3.07 4.44
C THR A 146 12.46 3.82 4.84
N GLY A 147 11.44 3.12 5.33
CA GLY A 147 10.19 3.78 5.64
C GLY A 147 9.10 2.82 6.12
N LEU A 148 7.87 3.29 6.04
CA LEU A 148 6.65 2.53 6.37
C LEU A 148 5.63 2.65 5.22
N LEU A 149 5.10 1.51 4.78
CA LEU A 149 3.95 1.41 3.88
C LEU A 149 2.72 0.99 4.68
N ILE A 150 1.65 1.77 4.57
CA ILE A 150 0.36 1.52 5.24
C ILE A 150 -0.69 1.29 4.15
N GLU A 151 -1.30 0.11 4.16
CA GLU A 151 -2.34 -0.27 3.20
C GLU A 151 -3.41 -1.12 3.89
N PRO A 152 -4.64 -0.61 4.00
CA PRO A 152 -5.73 -1.29 4.67
C PRO A 152 -6.43 -2.36 3.82
N ASP A 153 -6.43 -2.28 2.49
CA ASP A 153 -7.15 -3.25 1.65
C ASP A 153 -6.40 -4.61 1.66
N PRO A 154 -7.03 -5.71 2.12
CA PRO A 154 -6.37 -7.02 2.19
C PRO A 154 -5.81 -7.47 0.83
N LEU A 155 -6.51 -7.22 -0.27
CA LEU A 155 -6.08 -7.70 -1.59
C LEU A 155 -4.84 -6.93 -2.08
N ASN A 156 -4.78 -5.63 -1.81
CA ASN A 156 -3.61 -4.81 -2.08
C ASN A 156 -2.43 -5.20 -1.18
N PHE A 157 -2.69 -5.42 0.11
CA PHE A 157 -1.65 -5.77 1.07
C PHE A 157 -0.99 -7.13 0.76
N ILE A 158 -1.75 -8.13 0.27
CA ILE A 158 -1.17 -9.38 -0.26
C ILE A 158 -0.12 -9.07 -1.33
N GLU A 159 -0.42 -8.14 -2.24
CA GLU A 159 0.51 -7.80 -3.33
C GLU A 159 1.75 -7.07 -2.80
N ILE A 160 1.61 -6.15 -1.83
CA ILE A 160 2.76 -5.51 -1.16
C ILE A 160 3.70 -6.56 -0.57
N MET A 161 3.16 -7.55 0.14
CA MET A 161 3.96 -8.61 0.78
C MET A 161 4.77 -9.41 -0.25
N LYS A 162 4.30 -9.51 -1.50
CA LYS A 162 5.01 -10.21 -2.58
C LYS A 162 6.12 -9.38 -3.22
N ARG A 163 6.15 -8.05 -3.04
CA ARG A 163 7.11 -7.15 -3.72
C ARG A 163 8.53 -7.15 -3.14
N ASN A 164 8.74 -7.73 -1.96
CA ASN A 164 10.01 -7.63 -1.22
C ASN A 164 10.45 -6.17 -0.99
N ARG A 165 9.50 -5.28 -0.67
CA ARG A 165 9.80 -3.91 -0.24
C ARG A 165 10.70 -3.93 0.99
N ARG A 166 11.63 -2.97 1.07
CA ARG A 166 12.60 -2.77 2.18
C ARG A 166 12.13 -1.67 3.13
N ALA A 167 10.83 -1.58 3.29
CA ALA A 167 10.12 -0.75 4.24
C ALA A 167 9.37 -1.64 5.24
N TRP A 168 9.06 -1.10 6.40
CA TRP A 168 8.07 -1.67 7.28
C TRP A 168 6.71 -1.69 6.57
N LEU A 169 5.90 -2.71 6.83
CA LEU A 169 4.55 -2.81 6.26
C LEU A 169 3.53 -2.83 7.39
N SER A 170 2.36 -2.24 7.17
CA SER A 170 1.22 -2.36 8.07
C SER A 170 -0.11 -2.55 7.33
N PRO A 171 -0.86 -3.64 7.62
CA PRO A 171 -2.17 -3.94 7.01
C PRO A 171 -3.31 -3.19 7.73
N THR A 172 -3.13 -1.89 7.92
CA THR A 172 -3.96 -1.06 8.79
C THR A 172 -4.24 0.27 8.08
N CYS A 173 -5.03 1.15 8.69
CA CYS A 173 -5.27 2.50 8.17
C CYS A 173 -4.75 3.59 9.11
N LEU A 174 -4.60 4.82 8.60
CA LEU A 174 -4.40 5.98 9.47
C LEU A 174 -5.73 6.38 10.10
N SER A 175 -5.74 6.52 11.42
CA SER A 175 -6.94 6.97 12.14
C SER A 175 -7.24 8.43 11.80
N ILE A 176 -8.50 8.71 11.47
CA ILE A 176 -9.04 10.06 11.34
C ILE A 176 -9.35 10.72 12.70
N ASN A 177 -9.05 10.02 13.78
CA ASN A 177 -9.23 10.48 15.16
C ASN A 177 -7.87 10.48 15.89
N PRO A 178 -7.69 11.30 16.94
CA PRO A 178 -6.48 11.29 17.78
C PRO A 178 -6.40 10.07 18.72
N TYR A 179 -6.98 8.95 18.33
CA TYR A 179 -7.03 7.68 19.06
C TYR A 179 -7.16 6.50 18.07
N PRO A 180 -6.72 5.28 18.45
CA PRO A 180 -6.93 4.08 17.65
C PRO A 180 -8.42 3.72 17.52
N ASP A 181 -8.80 3.16 16.37
CA ASP A 181 -10.18 2.74 16.12
C ASP A 181 -10.23 1.54 15.17
N VAL A 182 -11.35 0.82 15.17
CA VAL A 182 -11.65 -0.20 14.15
C VAL A 182 -12.79 0.31 13.31
N VAL A 183 -12.54 0.51 12.01
CA VAL A 183 -13.50 1.11 11.09
C VAL A 183 -13.92 0.12 10.03
N LEU A 184 -15.07 0.36 9.40
CA LEU A 184 -15.46 -0.37 8.20
C LEU A 184 -14.74 0.25 6.99
N PHE A 185 -14.03 -0.55 6.22
CA PHE A 185 -13.30 -0.15 5.03
C PHE A 185 -13.97 -0.72 3.77
N GLU A 186 -14.24 0.13 2.78
CA GLU A 186 -14.73 -0.28 1.47
C GLU A 186 -13.55 -0.67 0.58
N GLN A 187 -13.46 -1.96 0.27
CA GLN A 187 -12.42 -2.51 -0.59
C GLN A 187 -12.66 -2.09 -2.03
N ASN A 188 -11.65 -1.49 -2.62
CA ASN A 188 -11.61 -1.14 -4.02
C ASN A 188 -10.16 -0.92 -4.38
N ARG A 189 -9.57 -1.88 -5.11
CA ARG A 189 -8.16 -1.89 -5.48
C ARG A 189 -7.52 -0.50 -5.59
N ASN A 190 -8.06 0.39 -6.45
CA ASN A 190 -7.49 1.71 -6.70
C ASN A 190 -8.12 2.88 -5.94
N MET A 191 -9.27 2.69 -5.27
CA MET A 191 -10.06 3.76 -4.63
C MET A 191 -10.64 3.30 -3.28
N GLY A 192 -9.89 2.47 -2.57
CA GLY A 192 -10.32 1.87 -1.31
C GLY A 192 -10.35 2.95 -0.24
N LYS A 193 -11.39 2.96 0.60
CA LYS A 193 -11.59 4.05 1.56
C LYS A 193 -12.33 3.63 2.81
N ILE A 194 -12.16 4.40 3.88
CA ILE A 194 -12.96 4.23 5.10
C ILE A 194 -14.43 4.58 4.79
N ALA A 195 -15.35 3.69 5.17
CA ALA A 195 -16.78 3.90 5.04
C ALA A 195 -17.25 4.95 6.05
N VAL A 196 -17.57 6.16 5.57
CA VAL A 196 -18.09 7.24 6.42
C VAL A 196 -19.54 6.95 6.80
N LYS A 197 -19.88 7.12 8.08
CA LYS A 197 -21.24 6.89 8.58
C LYS A 197 -22.27 7.75 7.82
N GLY A 198 -23.26 7.09 7.23
CA GLY A 198 -24.31 7.75 6.44
C GLY A 198 -24.03 7.85 4.94
N ALA A 199 -22.81 7.50 4.50
CA ALA A 199 -22.52 7.30 3.09
C ALA A 199 -23.06 5.95 2.60
N LYS A 200 -23.39 5.88 1.30
CA LYS A 200 -23.81 4.62 0.67
C LYS A 200 -22.57 3.75 0.43
N VAL A 201 -22.47 2.66 1.17
CA VAL A 201 -21.51 1.58 0.91
C VAL A 201 -21.97 0.82 -0.33
N THR A 202 -21.10 0.70 -1.34
CA THR A 202 -21.45 0.02 -2.61
C THR A 202 -20.61 -1.21 -2.92
N GLY A 203 -19.49 -1.39 -2.22
CA GLY A 203 -18.55 -2.48 -2.45
C GLY A 203 -18.49 -3.52 -1.33
N THR A 204 -17.56 -4.46 -1.49
CA THR A 204 -17.18 -5.39 -0.42
C THR A 204 -16.52 -4.59 0.71
N THR A 205 -16.87 -4.91 1.95
CA THR A 205 -16.29 -4.25 3.11
C THR A 205 -15.53 -5.22 3.99
N VAL A 206 -14.59 -4.68 4.76
CA VAL A 206 -13.84 -5.39 5.79
C VAL A 206 -13.62 -4.44 6.96
N ASN A 207 -13.63 -4.95 8.19
CA ASN A 207 -13.17 -4.14 9.31
C ASN A 207 -11.66 -3.92 9.17
N VAL A 208 -11.16 -2.76 9.56
CA VAL A 208 -9.73 -2.46 9.56
C VAL A 208 -9.35 -1.73 10.83
N GLN A 209 -8.28 -2.18 11.48
CA GLN A 209 -7.66 -1.44 12.58
C GLN A 209 -6.96 -0.20 12.02
N CYS A 210 -7.18 0.93 12.66
CA CYS A 210 -6.55 2.18 12.33
C CYS A 210 -5.82 2.75 13.54
N PHE A 211 -4.65 3.32 13.30
CA PHE A 211 -3.83 3.94 14.34
C PHE A 211 -3.53 5.40 13.98
N PRO A 212 -3.48 6.31 14.96
CA PRO A 212 -2.99 7.66 14.72
C PRO A 212 -1.57 7.63 14.15
N PHE A 213 -1.27 8.56 13.24
CA PHE A 213 0.06 8.69 12.63
C PHE A 213 1.18 8.71 13.67
N TYR A 214 0.97 9.44 14.77
CA TYR A 214 1.93 9.55 15.87
C TYR A 214 2.22 8.20 16.56
N SER A 215 1.24 7.30 16.67
CA SER A 215 1.43 5.98 17.28
C SER A 215 2.43 5.12 16.48
N TYR A 216 2.46 5.23 15.15
CA TYR A 216 3.47 4.56 14.33
C TYR A 216 4.87 5.11 14.57
N LEU A 217 5.00 6.43 14.66
CA LEU A 217 6.27 7.08 14.93
C LEU A 217 6.86 6.64 16.28
N LEU A 218 6.03 6.60 17.32
CA LEU A 218 6.44 6.08 18.63
C LEU A 218 6.79 4.58 18.58
N ALA A 219 6.03 3.77 17.85
CA ALA A 219 6.28 2.33 17.71
C ALA A 219 7.60 2.03 17.00
N LEU A 220 7.95 2.85 16.00
CA LEU A 220 9.19 2.74 15.23
C LEU A 220 10.36 3.52 15.84
N ASN A 221 10.12 4.26 16.93
CA ASN A 221 11.09 5.15 17.57
C ASN A 221 11.67 6.20 16.58
N ILE A 222 10.78 6.84 15.83
CA ILE A 222 11.08 7.87 14.83
C ILE A 222 10.42 9.18 15.26
N THR A 223 11.12 10.30 15.09
CA THR A 223 10.57 11.65 15.33
C THR A 223 10.74 12.57 14.12
N HIS A 224 11.46 12.12 13.08
CA HIS A 224 11.72 12.83 11.84
C HIS A 224 11.30 11.98 10.65
N VAL A 225 10.47 12.55 9.77
CA VAL A 225 10.03 11.95 8.51
C VAL A 225 10.47 12.88 7.39
N ASP A 226 11.35 12.41 6.52
CA ASP A 226 11.84 13.20 5.39
C ASP A 226 10.72 13.41 4.36
N TYR A 227 9.90 12.38 4.12
CA TYR A 227 8.78 12.44 3.17
C TYR A 227 7.55 11.67 3.67
N PHE A 228 6.41 12.34 3.77
CA PHE A 228 5.11 11.71 4.02
C PHE A 228 4.20 11.82 2.79
N SER A 229 3.93 10.69 2.14
CA SER A 229 2.91 10.56 1.08
C SER A 229 1.58 10.17 1.70
N LEU A 230 0.57 11.02 1.53
CA LEU A 230 -0.78 10.84 2.06
C LEU A 230 -1.81 10.90 0.93
N ASP A 231 -2.29 9.72 0.53
CA ASP A 231 -3.33 9.53 -0.48
C ASP A 231 -4.26 8.41 0.01
N ILE A 232 -5.37 8.78 0.65
CA ILE A 232 -6.27 7.83 1.33
C ILE A 232 -7.73 8.07 0.94
N GLU A 233 -7.94 8.58 -0.27
CA GLU A 233 -9.23 8.70 -0.95
C GLU A 233 -10.25 9.59 -0.20
N GLY A 234 -9.78 10.74 0.30
CA GLY A 234 -10.63 11.87 0.69
C GLY A 234 -10.67 12.20 2.19
N LEU A 235 -9.91 11.50 3.03
CA LEU A 235 -9.82 11.72 4.48
C LEU A 235 -8.46 12.30 4.91
N GLU A 236 -7.70 12.83 3.96
CA GLU A 236 -6.35 13.37 4.15
C GLU A 236 -6.38 14.49 5.20
N LEU A 237 -7.30 15.44 5.08
CA LEU A 237 -7.42 16.55 6.02
C LEU A 237 -7.80 16.09 7.44
N ASP A 238 -8.63 15.05 7.56
CA ASP A 238 -9.01 14.51 8.86
C ASP A 238 -7.81 13.85 9.55
N VAL A 239 -7.01 13.07 8.82
CA VAL A 239 -5.74 12.52 9.33
C VAL A 239 -4.77 13.64 9.72
N LEU A 240 -4.56 14.64 8.84
CA LEU A 240 -3.65 15.76 9.11
C LEU A 240 -4.01 16.48 10.43
N LYS A 241 -5.30 16.65 10.71
CA LYS A 241 -5.79 17.27 11.96
C LYS A 241 -5.47 16.49 13.23
N THR A 242 -5.15 15.19 13.12
CA THR A 242 -4.74 14.37 14.27
C THR A 242 -3.25 14.49 14.60
N ILE A 243 -2.43 15.01 13.68
CA ILE A 243 -0.98 14.99 13.80
C ILE A 243 -0.51 16.07 14.78
N PRO A 244 0.27 15.71 15.82
CA PRO A 244 0.88 16.68 16.71
C PRO A 244 2.12 17.32 16.08
N PHE A 245 1.94 18.21 15.09
CA PHE A 245 3.03 18.83 14.31
C PHE A 245 4.10 19.57 15.13
N LYS A 246 3.84 19.86 16.40
CA LYS A 246 4.80 20.46 17.34
C LYS A 246 5.78 19.45 17.94
N ASP A 247 5.38 18.18 18.01
CA ASP A 247 6.13 17.12 18.70
C ASP A 247 6.96 16.29 17.72
N ILE A 248 6.72 16.43 16.42
CA ILE A 248 7.41 15.69 15.35
C ILE A 248 7.85 16.60 14.22
N ASN A 249 8.84 16.15 13.45
CA ASN A 249 9.27 16.85 12.24
C ASN A 249 8.90 16.05 11.00
N ILE A 250 8.10 16.65 10.12
CA ILE A 250 7.86 16.15 8.76
C ILE A 250 8.42 17.20 7.82
N GLU A 251 9.42 16.85 7.01
CA GLU A 251 10.15 17.84 6.21
C GLU A 251 9.41 18.15 4.90
N THR A 252 8.86 17.12 4.26
CA THR A 252 8.07 17.25 3.04
C THR A 252 6.85 16.34 3.06
N LEU A 253 5.77 16.79 2.42
CA LEU A 253 4.54 16.01 2.27
C LEU A 253 4.06 16.05 0.83
N SER A 254 3.47 14.96 0.35
CA SER A 254 2.52 15.00 -0.77
C SER A 254 1.15 14.65 -0.22
N VAL A 255 0.16 15.49 -0.48
CA VAL A 255 -1.20 15.33 0.03
C VAL A 255 -2.19 15.43 -1.12
N GLU A 256 -2.93 14.35 -1.34
CA GLU A 256 -4.05 14.30 -2.28
C GLU A 256 -5.15 15.29 -1.86
N PHE A 257 -5.74 16.01 -2.81
CA PHE A 257 -6.78 17.00 -2.52
C PHE A 257 -8.07 16.84 -3.31
N ALA A 258 -8.13 15.96 -4.32
CA ALA A 258 -9.28 15.87 -5.22
C ALA A 258 -10.48 15.19 -4.56
N HIS A 259 -10.25 14.29 -3.60
CA HIS A 259 -11.32 13.60 -2.88
C HIS A 259 -11.67 14.25 -1.52
N VAL A 260 -10.87 15.23 -1.07
CA VAL A 260 -11.07 15.93 0.20
C VAL A 260 -12.33 16.82 0.18
N PRO A 261 -13.25 16.72 1.16
CA PRO A 261 -14.30 17.71 1.36
C PRO A 261 -13.73 19.12 1.58
N GLY A 262 -14.11 20.07 0.70
CA GLY A 262 -13.53 21.43 0.68
C GLY A 262 -12.30 21.58 -0.21
N GLY A 263 -11.80 20.47 -0.76
CA GLY A 263 -10.76 20.41 -1.79
C GLY A 263 -9.46 21.13 -1.41
N LYS A 264 -8.78 21.67 -2.43
CA LYS A 264 -7.49 22.37 -2.33
C LYS A 264 -7.42 23.41 -1.21
N ASN A 265 -8.45 24.24 -1.07
CA ASN A 265 -8.43 25.35 -0.12
C ASN A 265 -8.41 24.84 1.31
N ALA A 266 -9.24 23.84 1.63
CA ALA A 266 -9.29 23.28 2.98
C ALA A 266 -7.96 22.62 3.39
N VAL A 267 -7.32 21.89 2.48
CA VAL A 267 -6.00 21.27 2.72
C VAL A 267 -4.92 22.33 2.90
N SER A 268 -4.81 23.28 1.96
CA SER A 268 -3.76 24.30 1.96
C SER A 268 -3.85 25.24 3.16
N GLU A 269 -5.03 25.77 3.48
CA GLU A 269 -5.24 26.64 4.64
C GLU A 269 -4.84 25.95 5.95
N TYR A 270 -5.21 24.67 6.10
CA TYR A 270 -4.80 23.91 7.28
C TYR A 270 -3.29 23.73 7.33
N MET A 271 -2.65 23.30 6.24
CA MET A 271 -1.20 23.09 6.21
C MET A 271 -0.41 24.40 6.44
N PHE A 272 -0.89 25.53 5.92
CA PHE A 272 -0.33 26.85 6.23
C PHE A 272 -0.41 27.17 7.73
N SER A 273 -1.53 26.84 8.38
CA SER A 273 -1.67 27.02 9.84
C SER A 273 -0.70 26.17 10.66
N GLN A 274 -0.16 25.09 10.07
CA GLN A 274 0.86 24.23 10.69
C GLN A 274 2.30 24.61 10.31
N GLY A 275 2.50 25.72 9.58
CA GLY A 275 3.82 26.24 9.23
C GLY A 275 4.43 25.66 7.95
N TYR A 276 3.62 25.02 7.10
CA TYR A 276 4.05 24.56 5.78
C TYR A 276 3.74 25.59 4.70
N ILE A 277 4.42 25.47 3.56
CA ILE A 277 4.12 26.17 2.31
C ILE A 277 3.94 25.15 1.18
N ILE A 278 3.23 25.53 0.13
CA ILE A 278 3.17 24.73 -1.10
C ILE A 278 4.43 25.05 -1.92
N ASP A 279 5.25 24.02 -2.15
CA ASP A 279 6.37 24.09 -3.09
C ASP A 279 5.87 23.94 -4.53
N SER A 280 5.02 22.93 -4.77
CA SER A 280 4.52 22.61 -6.09
C SER A 280 3.19 21.84 -6.05
N GLU A 281 2.53 21.77 -7.19
CA GLU A 281 1.34 20.95 -7.41
C GLU A 281 1.69 19.87 -8.45
N VAL A 282 1.22 18.63 -8.21
CA VAL A 282 1.33 17.50 -9.14
C VAL A 282 -0.07 17.14 -9.61
N THR A 283 -0.29 17.17 -10.92
CA THR A 283 -1.54 16.76 -11.55
C THR A 283 -1.27 15.84 -12.73
N HIS A 284 -2.15 14.87 -12.94
CA HIS A 284 -2.10 13.98 -14.10
C HIS A 284 -3.30 14.23 -15.04
N PRO A 285 -3.13 14.26 -16.38
CA PRO A 285 -4.22 14.51 -17.32
C PRO A 285 -5.42 13.56 -17.16
N ASP A 286 -5.14 12.30 -16.83
CA ASP A 286 -6.16 11.26 -16.60
C ASP A 286 -6.69 11.23 -15.15
N TRP A 287 -6.47 12.30 -14.37
CA TRP A 287 -6.91 12.40 -12.97
C TRP A 287 -6.31 11.34 -12.01
N LEU A 288 -5.18 10.76 -12.39
CA LEU A 288 -4.50 9.72 -11.60
C LEU A 288 -3.62 10.25 -10.46
N ALA A 289 -3.43 11.57 -10.38
CA ALA A 289 -2.71 12.27 -9.31
C ALA A 289 -3.19 13.72 -9.24
N ASN A 290 -3.31 14.23 -8.01
CA ASN A 290 -3.85 15.55 -7.69
C ASN A 290 -3.34 15.94 -6.29
N ASP A 291 -2.04 16.22 -6.21
CA ASP A 291 -1.33 16.39 -4.94
C ASP A 291 -0.75 17.78 -4.80
N PHE A 292 -0.81 18.33 -3.59
CA PHE A 292 0.10 19.39 -3.20
C PHE A 292 1.37 18.81 -2.61
N ILE A 293 2.51 19.37 -3.01
CA ILE A 293 3.79 19.14 -2.37
C ILE A 293 4.04 20.25 -1.37
N PHE A 294 4.06 19.89 -0.09
CA PHE A 294 4.34 20.80 1.02
C PHE A 294 5.78 20.67 1.50
N THR A 295 6.35 21.79 1.93
CA THR A 295 7.61 21.83 2.69
C THR A 295 7.47 22.76 3.88
N LYS A 296 8.24 22.50 4.93
CA LYS A 296 8.24 23.30 6.15
C LYS A 296 9.01 24.60 5.92
N MET A 297 8.49 25.74 6.40
CA MET A 297 9.19 27.03 6.35
C MET A 297 10.45 27.06 7.23
#